data_AF-A0A0Q3VG93-F1
#
_entry.id   AF-A0A0Q3VG93-F1
#
_cell.length_a   1.000
_cell.length_b   1.000
_cell.length_c   1.000
_cell.angle_alpha   90.00
_cell.angle_beta   90.00
_cell.angle_gamma   90.00
#
_symmetry.space_group_name_H-M   'P 1'
#
loop_
_entity.id
_entity.type
_entity.pdbx_description
1 polymer ?
#
loop_
_entity_poly.entity_id
_entity_poly.type
_entity_poly.pdbx_seq_one_letter_code
_entity_poly.pdbx_strand_id
1 'polypeptide(L)' 'MPSSVLRSSTIQLMGSGLGSVPMPKLLHTIRNVFEAVKMENLQVNTNVVPLSSVESIWDNASGKPRVVFTIN' A
#
# COMPACT_ATOMS: atom_id res chain seq x y z
N MET A 1 -3.26 -37.69 23.54
CA MET A 1 -4.36 -37.06 22.77
C MET A 1 -4.04 -37.20 21.28
N PRO A 2 -5.02 -37.46 20.39
CA PRO A 2 -4.74 -37.76 18.98
C PRO A 2 -4.13 -36.55 18.25
N SER A 3 -3.18 -36.81 17.34
CA SER A 3 -2.47 -35.80 16.53
C SER A 3 -3.39 -34.93 15.64
N SER A 4 -4.67 -35.29 15.52
CA SER A 4 -5.70 -34.54 14.79
C SER A 4 -6.05 -33.18 15.40
N VAL A 5 -5.77 -32.96 16.69
CA VAL A 5 -6.02 -31.67 17.38
C VAL A 5 -4.91 -30.65 17.10
N LEU A 6 -3.74 -31.08 16.60
CA LEU A 6 -2.58 -30.22 16.31
C LEU A 6 -2.47 -29.85 14.81
N ARG A 7 -3.54 -30.03 14.04
CA ARG A 7 -3.54 -29.78 12.59
C ARG A 7 -3.60 -28.27 12.31
N SER A 8 -2.41 -27.70 12.10
CA SER A 8 -2.11 -26.53 11.26
C SER A 8 -3.22 -25.48 11.15
N SER A 9 -3.04 -24.33 11.80
CA SER A 9 -3.81 -23.13 11.52
C SER A 9 -3.98 -22.97 9.99
N THR A 10 -5.21 -22.73 9.53
CA THR A 10 -5.53 -22.48 8.11
C THR A 10 -5.05 -21.09 7.72
N ILE A 11 -3.74 -20.83 7.87
CA ILE A 11 -3.12 -19.57 7.50
C ILE A 11 -2.67 -19.72 6.06
N GLN A 12 -3.27 -18.93 5.18
CA GLN A 12 -2.87 -18.84 3.78
C GLN A 12 -1.95 -17.64 3.60
N LEU A 13 -0.75 -17.88 3.07
CA LEU A 13 0.11 -16.82 2.57
C LEU A 13 -0.26 -16.54 1.11
N MET A 14 -0.55 -15.28 0.78
CA MET A 14 -0.91 -14.84 -0.58
C MET A 14 0.00 -13.69 -1.02
N GLY A 15 0.53 -13.78 -2.24
CA GLY A 15 1.26 -12.67 -2.88
C GLY A 15 0.29 -11.68 -3.54
N SER A 16 0.51 -10.39 -3.35
CA SER A 16 -0.38 -9.30 -3.81
C SER A 16 0.26 -8.36 -4.85
N GLY A 17 1.17 -8.86 -5.68
CA GLY A 17 1.83 -8.06 -6.72
C GLY A 17 0.86 -7.48 -7.75
N LEU A 18 1.26 -6.40 -8.44
CA LEU A 18 0.43 -5.72 -9.45
C LEU A 18 0.00 -6.63 -10.62
N GLY A 19 0.73 -7.72 -10.89
CA GLY A 19 0.38 -8.72 -11.89
C GLY A 19 -0.61 -9.80 -11.41
N SER A 20 -0.95 -9.83 -10.12
CA SER A 20 -1.82 -10.85 -9.52
C SER A 20 -3.32 -10.58 -9.74
N VAL A 21 -3.68 -9.44 -10.34
CA VAL A 21 -5.07 -9.01 -10.52
C VAL A 21 -5.28 -8.51 -11.95
N PRO A 22 -6.36 -8.92 -12.65
CA PRO A 22 -6.69 -8.37 -13.96
C PRO A 22 -6.90 -6.85 -13.90
N MET A 23 -6.46 -6.13 -14.93
CA MET A 23 -6.52 -4.66 -14.99
C MET A 23 -7.91 -4.07 -14.66
N PRO A 24 -9.04 -4.59 -15.17
CA PRO A 24 -10.36 -4.05 -14.82
C PRO A 24 -10.66 -4.17 -13.32
N LYS A 25 -10.22 -5.27 -12.69
CA LYS A 25 -10.40 -5.49 -11.25
C LYS A 25 -9.50 -4.58 -10.43
N LEU A 26 -8.26 -4.35 -10.86
CA LEU A 26 -7.36 -3.38 -10.23
C LEU A 26 -7.96 -1.97 -10.23
N LEU A 27 -8.49 -1.50 -11.36
CA LEU A 27 -9.14 -0.19 -11.45
C LEU A 27 -10.37 -0.09 -10.53
N HIS A 28 -11.18 -1.14 -10.47
CA HIS A 28 -12.31 -1.21 -9.54
C HIS A 28 -11.85 -1.15 -8.07
N THR A 29 -10.79 -1.88 -7.71
CA THR A 29 -10.21 -1.82 -6.36
C THR A 29 -9.68 -0.44 -6.01
N ILE A 30 -8.99 0.24 -6.93
CA ILE A 30 -8.51 1.62 -6.72
C ILE A 30 -9.67 2.56 -6.40
N ARG A 31 -10.78 2.47 -7.14
CA ARG A 31 -12.01 3.24 -6.86
C ARG A 31 -12.50 2.98 -5.44
N ASN A 32 -12.62 1.71 -5.04
CA ASN A 32 -13.14 1.34 -3.73
C ASN A 32 -12.25 1.88 -2.59
N VAL A 33 -10.92 1.92 -2.80
CA VAL A 33 -10.00 2.54 -1.83
C VAL A 33 -10.27 4.03 -1.68
N PHE A 34 -10.48 4.78 -2.78
CA PHE A 34 -10.80 6.20 -2.68
C PHE A 34 -12.12 6.47 -1.96
N GLU A 35 -13.15 5.67 -2.21
CA GLU A 35 -14.42 5.78 -1.46
C GLU A 35 -14.21 5.50 0.04
N ALA A 36 -13.45 4.45 0.39
CA ALA A 36 -13.13 4.13 1.77
C ALA A 36 -12.33 5.24 2.48
N VAL A 37 -11.34 5.83 1.79
CA VAL A 37 -10.55 6.96 2.30
C VAL A 37 -11.46 8.14 2.64
N LYS A 38 -12.43 8.45 1.77
CA LYS A 38 -13.39 9.53 1.98
C LYS A 38 -14.33 9.25 3.17
N MET A 39 -14.87 8.03 3.27
CA MET A 39 -15.81 7.66 4.32
C MET A 39 -15.16 7.68 5.71
N GLU A 40 -13.94 7.17 5.83
CA GLU A 40 -13.25 6.97 7.11
C GLU A 40 -12.20 8.05 7.40
N ASN A 41 -12.10 9.10 6.57
CA ASN A 41 -11.07 10.15 6.65
C ASN A 41 -9.66 9.59 6.84
N LEU A 42 -9.30 8.56 6.06
CA LEU A 42 -7.98 7.94 6.17
C LEU A 42 -6.92 8.89 5.63
N GLN A 43 -5.87 9.13 6.43
CA GLN A 43 -4.77 10.02 6.06
C GLN A 43 -3.44 9.28 6.04
N VAL A 44 -2.58 9.67 5.09
CA VAL A 44 -1.18 9.26 5.04
C VAL A 44 -0.35 10.45 5.51
N ASN A 45 0.52 10.23 6.50
CA ASN A 45 1.49 11.26 6.87
C ASN A 45 2.45 11.48 5.70
N THR A 46 2.49 12.70 5.18
CA THR A 46 3.25 13.05 3.96
C THR A 46 4.29 14.11 4.26
N ASN A 47 5.44 14.00 3.58
CA ASN A 47 6.42 15.06 3.45
C ASN A 47 6.43 15.51 1.98
N VAL A 48 5.91 16.71 1.73
CA VAL A 48 5.74 17.24 0.38
C VAL A 48 6.96 18.09 0.01
N VAL A 49 7.58 17.78 -1.11
CA VAL A 49 8.83 18.41 -1.57
C VAL A 49 8.77 18.64 -3.08
N PRO A 50 9.48 19.65 -3.63
CA PRO A 50 9.54 19.84 -5.07
C PRO A 50 10.32 18.69 -5.73
N LEU A 51 9.94 18.33 -6.96
CA LEU A 51 10.66 17.33 -7.75
C LEU A 51 12.15 17.66 -7.90
N SER A 52 12.51 18.95 -7.88
CA SER A 52 13.91 19.40 -7.90
C SER A 52 14.75 18.92 -6.73
N SER A 53 14.14 18.51 -5.61
CA SER A 53 14.85 17.97 -4.44
C SER A 53 15.03 16.45 -4.49
N VAL A 54 14.64 15.77 -5.57
CA VAL A 54 14.69 14.30 -5.64
C VAL A 54 16.07 13.74 -5.33
N GLU A 55 17.13 14.31 -5.90
CA GLU A 55 18.50 13.81 -5.74
C GLU A 55 18.96 13.85 -4.28
N SER A 56 18.60 14.90 -3.53
CA SER A 56 19.06 15.07 -2.15
C SER A 56 18.29 14.23 -1.13
N ILE A 57 17.07 13.81 -1.46
CA ILE A 57 16.18 13.16 -0.49
C ILE A 57 15.88 11.70 -0.80
N TRP A 58 16.12 11.22 -2.03
CA TRP A 58 15.71 9.88 -2.47
C TRP A 58 16.26 8.77 -1.57
N ASP A 59 17.57 8.80 -1.29
CA ASP A 59 18.23 7.78 -0.47
C ASP A 59 17.79 7.80 0.99
N ASN A 60 17.30 8.95 1.46
CA ASN A 60 16.85 9.17 2.84
C ASN A 60 15.33 8.97 3.01
N ALA A 61 14.61 8.69 1.91
CA ALA A 61 13.16 8.52 1.92
C ALA A 61 12.78 7.12 2.47
N SER A 62 12.72 6.99 3.80
CA SER A 62 12.33 5.76 4.51
C SER A 62 10.86 5.33 4.30
N GLY A 63 10.06 6.17 3.63
CA GLY A 63 8.62 5.99 3.47
C GLY A 63 7.79 6.36 4.71
N LYS A 64 8.42 6.88 5.77
CA LYS A 64 7.75 7.31 7.02
C LYS A 64 8.35 8.64 7.51
N PRO A 65 7.73 9.80 7.22
CA PRO A 65 6.52 10.00 6.42
C PRO A 65 6.71 9.70 4.93
N ARG A 66 5.60 9.52 4.19
CA ARG A 66 5.64 9.28 2.75
C ARG A 66 6.11 10.54 2.04
N VAL A 67 7.25 10.47 1.35
CA VAL A 67 7.70 11.55 0.48
C VAL A 67 6.78 11.65 -0.74
N VAL A 68 6.29 12.86 -1.03
CA VAL A 68 5.44 13.17 -2.19
C VAL A 68 6.08 14.32 -2.96
N PHE A 69 6.39 14.10 -4.23
CA PHE A 69 6.98 15.11 -5.10
C PHE A 69 5.92 15.96 -5.79
N THR A 70 6.10 17.28 -5.79
CA THR A 70 5.30 18.22 -6.59
C THR A 70 6.02 18.55 -7.90
N ILE A 71 5.26 18.73 -8.98
CA ILE A 71 5.76 18.91 -10.37
C ILE A 71 5.39 20.30 -10.90
N ASN A 72 5.38 21.31 -10.03
CA ASN A 72 4.93 22.66 -10.36
C ASN A 72 6.10 23.53 -10.82
#